data_AF-A0A0Q5VD87-F1
#
_entry.id   AF-A0A0Q5VD87-F1
#
_cell.length_a   1.000
_cell.length_b   1.000
_cell.length_c   1.000
_cell.angle_alpha   90.00
_cell.angle_beta   90.00
_cell.angle_gamma   90.00
#
_symmetry.space_group_name_H-M   'P 1'
#
loop_
_entity.id
_entity.type
_entity.pdbx_description
1 polymer ?
#
loop_
_entity_poly.entity_id
_entity_poly.type
_entity_poly.pdbx_seq_one_letter_code
_entity_poly.pdbx_strand_id
1 'polypeptide(L)'
;MLAVALLARAARSVRVAAATSAVFFTVMSVAYYGWAVGVLGFGLRANLVLLAAWTVLSLTAVPLFAVVVHLATRRRGVLPGTVLAGAAAVALADRTLWQLWLAASGGLPPGTPLHPVQAVAGVVVALVVAGVLPRHGRTRAVALVLLVPAAVLATLGVDLLYGLLPG
;
A
#
# COMPACT_ATOMS: atom_id res chain seq x y z
N MET A 1 -4.42 2.03 0.72
CA MET A 1 -4.39 0.56 0.52
C MET A 1 -5.49 -0.18 1.29
N LEU A 2 -5.74 0.12 2.58
CA LEU A 2 -6.74 -0.61 3.38
C LEU A 2 -8.16 -0.57 2.78
N ALA A 3 -8.67 0.61 2.42
CA ALA A 3 -10.00 0.74 1.81
C ALA A 3 -10.16 -0.10 0.54
N VAL A 4 -9.14 -0.08 -0.33
CA VAL A 4 -9.09 -0.91 -1.55
C VAL A 4 -9.12 -2.40 -1.21
N ALA A 5 -8.35 -2.84 -0.22
CA ALA A 5 -8.34 -4.24 0.19
C ALA A 5 -9.70 -4.71 0.75
N LEU A 6 -10.38 -3.84 1.51
CA LEU A 6 -11.72 -4.09 2.03
C LEU A 6 -12.77 -4.16 0.91
N LEU A 7 -12.75 -3.19 -0.02
CA LEU A 7 -13.62 -3.19 -1.20
C LEU A 7 -13.42 -4.45 -2.04
N ALA A 8 -12.15 -4.81 -2.31
CA ALA A 8 -11.80 -6.02 -3.02
C ALA A 8 -12.33 -7.28 -2.35
N ARG A 9 -12.21 -7.36 -1.01
CA ARG A 9 -12.68 -8.50 -0.22
C ARG A 9 -14.21 -8.63 -0.24
N ALA A 10 -14.92 -7.51 -0.19
CA ALA A 10 -16.37 -7.42 -0.18
C ALA A 10 -17.01 -7.64 -1.57
N ALA A 11 -16.28 -7.32 -2.65
CA ALA A 11 -16.76 -7.45 -4.01
C ALA A 11 -17.21 -8.88 -4.34
N ARG A 12 -18.25 -9.01 -5.18
CA ARG A 12 -18.77 -10.33 -5.60
C ARG A 12 -17.93 -10.99 -6.69
N SER A 13 -17.26 -10.19 -7.52
CA SER A 13 -16.42 -10.65 -8.63
C SER A 13 -15.12 -9.84 -8.74
N VAL A 14 -14.15 -10.39 -9.48
CA VAL A 14 -12.87 -9.73 -9.77
C VAL A 14 -13.06 -8.40 -10.50
N ARG A 15 -13.98 -8.36 -11.48
CA ARG A 15 -14.29 -7.13 -12.24
C ARG A 15 -14.83 -6.03 -11.33
N VAL A 16 -15.74 -6.39 -10.41
CA VAL A 16 -16.31 -5.44 -9.43
C VAL A 16 -15.22 -4.96 -8.47
N ALA A 17 -14.34 -5.84 -7.99
CA ALA A 17 -13.22 -5.45 -7.13
C ALA A 17 -12.30 -4.42 -7.80
N ALA A 18 -11.92 -4.70 -9.05
CA ALA A 18 -11.08 -3.81 -9.85
C ALA A 18 -11.74 -2.45 -10.10
N ALA A 19 -12.97 -2.45 -10.62
CA ALA A 19 -13.68 -1.22 -10.99
C ALA A 19 -13.99 -0.33 -9.78
N THR A 20 -14.52 -0.90 -8.69
CA THR A 20 -14.84 -0.13 -7.48
C THR A 20 -13.60 0.47 -6.84
N SER A 21 -12.47 -0.26 -6.85
CA SER A 21 -11.21 0.23 -6.32
C SER A 21 -10.60 1.34 -7.18
N ALA A 22 -10.66 1.20 -8.51
CA ALA A 22 -10.23 2.25 -9.44
C ALA A 22 -11.02 3.54 -9.23
N VAL A 23 -12.35 3.43 -9.27
CA VAL A 23 -13.25 4.58 -9.11
C VAL A 23 -13.03 5.25 -7.75
N PHE A 24 -12.99 4.47 -6.67
CA PHE A 24 -12.73 4.99 -5.33
C PHE A 24 -11.42 5.78 -5.27
N PHE A 25 -10.33 5.22 -5.78
CA PHE A 25 -9.02 5.85 -5.70
C PHE A 25 -8.91 7.09 -6.59
N THR A 26 -9.50 7.06 -7.80
CA THR A 26 -9.58 8.23 -8.68
C THR A 26 -10.34 9.37 -8.01
N VAL A 27 -11.54 9.09 -7.48
CA VAL A 27 -12.36 10.11 -6.81
C VAL A 27 -11.63 10.69 -5.60
N MET A 28 -11.01 9.84 -4.78
CA MET A 28 -10.22 10.29 -3.63
C MET A 28 -9.06 11.17 -4.06
N SER A 29 -8.34 10.80 -5.13
CA SER A 29 -7.21 11.58 -5.65
C SER A 29 -7.66 12.95 -6.16
N VAL A 30 -8.73 12.99 -6.95
CA VAL A 30 -9.31 14.25 -7.45
C VAL A 30 -9.75 15.15 -6.29
N ALA A 31 -10.45 14.58 -5.30
CA ALA A 31 -10.90 15.34 -4.13
C ALA A 31 -9.72 15.90 -3.31
N TYR A 32 -8.69 15.09 -3.06
CA TYR A 32 -7.51 15.50 -2.31
C TYR A 32 -6.73 16.60 -3.00
N TYR A 33 -6.38 16.42 -4.28
CA TYR A 33 -5.60 17.42 -5.02
C TYR A 33 -6.43 18.68 -5.34
N GLY A 34 -7.74 18.52 -5.55
CA GLY A 34 -8.66 19.64 -5.67
C GLY A 34 -8.71 20.49 -4.41
N TRP A 35 -8.80 19.86 -3.23
CA TRP A 35 -8.72 20.56 -1.95
C TRP A 35 -7.36 21.23 -1.72
N ALA A 36 -6.27 20.52 -2.03
CA ALA A 36 -4.92 21.03 -1.86
C ALA A 36 -4.68 22.33 -2.67
N VAL A 37 -5.20 22.38 -3.90
CA VAL A 37 -5.11 23.58 -4.74
C VAL A 37 -6.12 24.65 -4.31
N GLY A 38 -7.38 24.29 -4.13
CA GLY A 38 -8.47 25.24 -3.91
C GLY A 38 -8.52 25.85 -2.51
N VAL A 39 -8.08 25.11 -1.49
CA VAL A 39 -8.18 25.53 -0.08
C VAL A 39 -6.82 25.78 0.55
N LEU A 40 -5.84 24.92 0.27
CA LEU A 40 -4.51 25.03 0.88
C LEU A 40 -3.54 25.90 0.07
N GLY A 41 -3.95 26.36 -1.12
CA GLY A 41 -3.14 27.24 -1.97
C GLY A 41 -1.89 26.58 -2.57
N PHE A 42 -1.84 25.25 -2.66
CA PHE A 42 -0.69 24.57 -3.25
C PHE A 42 -0.61 24.80 -4.77
N GLY A 43 0.60 24.79 -5.32
CA GLY A 43 0.84 25.11 -6.73
C GLY A 43 0.13 24.16 -7.71
N LEU A 44 -0.68 24.73 -8.61
CA LEU A 44 -1.51 23.96 -9.54
C LEU A 44 -0.70 22.99 -10.41
N ARG A 45 0.40 23.45 -11.03
CA ARG A 45 1.17 22.65 -12.00
C ARG A 45 1.77 21.38 -11.37
N ALA A 46 2.35 21.48 -10.18
CA ALA A 46 2.91 20.33 -9.47
C ALA A 46 1.81 19.33 -9.06
N ASN A 47 0.70 19.83 -8.54
CA ASN A 47 -0.44 18.99 -8.13
C ASN A 47 -1.13 18.31 -9.31
N LEU A 48 -1.18 18.93 -10.49
CA LEU A 48 -1.72 18.31 -11.72
C LEU A 48 -0.84 17.15 -12.21
N VAL A 49 0.49 17.29 -12.16
CA VAL A 49 1.41 16.19 -12.50
C VAL A 49 1.22 15.02 -11.55
N LEU A 50 1.13 15.29 -10.25
CA LEU A 50 0.82 14.26 -9.25
C LEU A 50 -0.54 13.62 -9.51
N LEU A 51 -1.59 14.41 -9.74
CA LEU A 51 -2.93 13.90 -10.06
C LEU A 51 -2.91 12.99 -11.29
N ALA A 52 -2.18 13.36 -12.34
CA ALA A 52 -2.02 12.52 -13.53
C ALA A 52 -1.35 11.19 -13.20
N ALA A 53 -0.23 11.21 -12.44
CA ALA A 53 0.45 10.00 -11.99
C ALA A 53 -0.47 9.11 -11.15
N TRP A 54 -1.20 9.69 -10.20
CA TRP A 54 -2.16 8.96 -9.36
C TRP A 54 -3.35 8.41 -10.15
N THR A 55 -3.77 9.09 -11.21
CA THR A 55 -4.82 8.60 -12.13
C THR A 55 -4.31 7.41 -12.95
N VAL A 56 -3.07 7.45 -13.43
CA VAL A 56 -2.47 6.29 -14.11
C VAL A 56 -2.39 5.10 -13.14
N LEU A 57 -1.93 5.33 -11.91
CA LEU A 57 -1.89 4.29 -10.86
C LEU A 57 -3.28 3.77 -10.49
N SER A 58 -4.31 4.63 -10.46
CA SER A 58 -5.68 4.24 -10.15
C SER A 58 -6.31 3.35 -11.22
N LEU A 59 -5.84 3.46 -12.46
CA LEU A 59 -6.30 2.62 -13.58
C LEU A 59 -5.47 1.35 -13.75
N THR A 60 -4.30 1.24 -13.10
CA THR A 60 -3.35 0.14 -13.29
C THR A 60 -3.06 -0.61 -11.99
N ALA A 61 -2.20 -0.05 -11.15
CA ALA A 61 -1.70 -0.68 -9.92
C ALA A 61 -2.81 -0.95 -8.90
N VAL A 62 -3.77 -0.02 -8.75
CA VAL A 62 -4.88 -0.16 -7.80
C VAL A 62 -5.82 -1.32 -8.17
N PRO A 63 -6.32 -1.43 -9.41
CA PRO A 63 -7.07 -2.59 -9.89
C PRO A 63 -6.29 -3.88 -9.72
N LEU A 64 -5.02 -3.90 -10.10
CA LEU A 64 -4.19 -5.09 -9.99
C LEU A 64 -4.09 -5.55 -8.53
N PHE A 65 -3.81 -4.64 -7.61
CA PHE A 65 -3.79 -4.91 -6.17
C PHE A 65 -5.15 -5.44 -5.69
N ALA A 66 -6.25 -4.82 -6.10
CA ALA A 66 -7.60 -5.26 -5.73
C ALA A 66 -7.90 -6.68 -6.24
N VAL A 67 -7.53 -7.00 -7.48
CA VAL A 67 -7.67 -8.36 -8.05
C VAL A 67 -6.85 -9.37 -7.26
N VAL A 68 -5.60 -9.05 -6.97
CA VAL A 68 -4.68 -9.91 -6.20
C VAL A 68 -5.26 -10.21 -4.82
N VAL A 69 -5.68 -9.18 -4.07
CA VAL A 69 -6.27 -9.35 -2.74
C VAL A 69 -7.58 -10.14 -2.82
N HIS A 70 -8.45 -9.84 -3.80
CA HIS A 70 -9.73 -10.55 -3.97
C HIS A 70 -9.52 -12.06 -4.19
N LEU A 71 -8.59 -12.43 -5.07
CA LEU A 71 -8.29 -13.82 -5.38
C LEU A 71 -7.61 -14.52 -4.20
N ALA A 72 -6.58 -13.90 -3.62
CA ALA A 72 -5.74 -14.53 -2.62
C ALA A 72 -6.47 -14.70 -1.27
N THR A 73 -7.33 -13.75 -0.88
CA THR A 73 -8.10 -13.86 0.38
C THR A 73 -9.14 -14.99 0.39
N ARG A 74 -9.54 -15.48 -0.79
CA ARG A 74 -10.56 -16.53 -0.96
C ARG A 74 -9.98 -17.93 -1.15
N ARG A 75 -8.70 -18.05 -1.49
CA ARG A 75 -8.03 -19.31 -1.77
C ARG A 75 -7.24 -19.81 -0.55
N ARG A 76 -7.22 -21.13 -0.37
CA ARG A 76 -6.41 -21.80 0.66
C ARG A 76 -5.07 -22.19 0.06
N GLY A 77 -3.97 -21.96 0.78
CA GLY A 77 -2.67 -22.52 0.42
C GLY A 77 -1.50 -21.59 0.72
N VAL A 78 -0.31 -22.07 0.37
CA VAL A 78 0.94 -21.32 0.53
C VAL A 78 1.03 -20.17 -0.47
N LEU A 79 0.75 -20.43 -1.75
CA LEU A 79 0.81 -19.42 -2.81
C LEU A 79 -0.13 -18.21 -2.57
N PRO A 80 -1.40 -18.37 -2.17
CA PRO A 80 -2.22 -17.22 -1.78
C PRO A 80 -1.63 -16.45 -0.58
N GLY A 81 -0.98 -17.16 0.36
CA GLY A 81 -0.35 -16.55 1.53
C GLY A 81 0.88 -15.72 1.17
N THR A 82 1.75 -16.23 0.30
CA THR A 82 2.94 -15.52 -0.18
C THR A 82 2.54 -14.26 -0.95
N VAL A 83 1.50 -14.36 -1.78
CA VAL A 83 0.95 -13.23 -2.53
C VAL A 83 0.37 -12.16 -1.61
N LEU A 84 -0.34 -12.56 -0.54
CA LEU A 84 -0.85 -11.60 0.45
C LEU A 84 0.24 -10.97 1.30
N ALA A 85 1.31 -11.70 1.63
CA ALA A 85 2.48 -11.13 2.30
C ALA A 85 3.12 -10.04 1.43
N GLY A 86 3.31 -10.30 0.13
CA GLY A 86 3.81 -9.30 -0.82
C GLY A 86 2.89 -8.08 -0.93
N ALA A 87 1.58 -8.30 -1.05
CA ALA A 87 0.61 -7.20 -1.10
C ALA A 87 0.60 -6.36 0.20
N ALA A 88 0.66 -7.00 1.37
CA ALA A 88 0.72 -6.34 2.67
C ALA A 88 2.05 -5.58 2.87
N ALA A 89 3.15 -6.14 2.39
CA ALA A 89 4.50 -5.55 2.48
C ALA A 89 4.61 -4.19 1.78
N VAL A 90 3.82 -3.94 0.72
CA VAL A 90 3.78 -2.62 0.06
C VAL A 90 3.39 -1.50 1.03
N ALA A 91 2.55 -1.79 2.04
CA ALA A 91 2.17 -0.81 3.06
C ALA A 91 3.29 -0.49 4.05
N LEU A 92 4.38 -1.25 4.04
CA LEU A 92 5.55 -1.09 4.91
C LEU A 92 6.81 -0.64 4.13
N ALA A 93 6.70 -0.46 2.81
CA ALA A 93 7.84 -0.20 1.94
C ALA A 93 8.40 1.24 2.09
N ASP A 94 7.68 2.14 2.75
CA ASP A 94 8.04 3.57 2.88
C ASP A 94 9.13 3.87 3.93
N ARG A 95 9.73 2.83 4.52
CA ARG A 95 10.79 2.91 5.56
C ARG A 95 10.39 3.67 6.83
N THR A 96 9.15 4.13 6.99
CA THR A 96 8.75 4.94 8.16
C THR A 96 8.90 4.16 9.46
N LEU A 97 8.56 2.86 9.46
CA LEU A 97 8.77 1.98 10.60
C LEU A 97 10.26 1.79 10.93
N TRP A 98 11.10 1.67 9.89
CA TRP A 98 12.54 1.53 10.05
C TRP A 98 13.18 2.81 10.61
N GLN A 99 12.74 3.97 10.15
CA GLN A 99 13.17 5.27 10.67
C GLN A 99 12.82 5.45 12.16
N LEU A 100 11.63 5.01 12.58
CA LEU A 100 11.27 5.02 14.01
C LEU A 100 12.15 4.09 14.84
N TRP A 101 12.46 2.91 14.32
CA TRP A 101 13.36 1.97 14.99
C TRP A 101 14.77 2.54 15.11
N LEU A 102 15.30 3.17 14.05
CA LEU A 102 16.57 3.89 14.07
C LEU A 102 16.56 5.07 15.04
N ALA A 103 15.44 5.80 15.13
CA ALA A 103 15.29 6.90 16.08
C ALA A 103 15.41 6.38 17.52
N ALA A 104 14.72 5.27 17.81
CA ALA A 104 14.73 4.64 19.13
C ALA A 104 16.10 4.01 19.48
N SER A 105 16.84 3.53 18.49
CA SER A 105 18.18 2.94 18.69
C SER A 105 19.33 3.96 18.61
N GLY A 106 19.03 5.25 18.42
CA GLY A 106 20.03 6.32 18.32
C GLY A 106 20.80 6.35 17.00
N GLY A 107 20.38 5.56 16.00
CA GLY A 107 21.03 5.47 14.68
C GLY A 107 20.45 6.41 13.62
N LEU A 108 19.44 7.23 13.95
CA LEU A 108 18.81 8.13 12.99
C LEU A 108 19.61 9.42 12.80
N PRO A 109 19.90 9.86 11.56
CA PRO A 109 20.55 11.13 11.30
C PRO A 109 19.78 12.31 11.91
N PRO A 110 20.48 13.30 12.50
CA PRO A 110 19.85 14.51 13.05
C PRO A 110 19.02 15.24 11.99
N GLY A 111 17.83 15.71 12.38
CA GLY A 111 16.94 16.47 11.48
C GLY A 111 16.09 15.61 10.54
N THR A 112 16.17 14.29 10.60
CA THR A 112 15.28 13.41 9.81
C THR A 112 13.83 13.52 10.32
N PRO A 113 12.85 13.92 9.49
CA PRO A 113 11.46 14.01 9.90
C PRO A 113 10.89 12.62 10.20
N LEU A 114 10.13 12.51 11.29
CA LEU A 114 9.47 11.27 11.69
C LEU A 114 7.98 11.31 11.35
N HIS A 115 7.46 10.18 10.86
CA HIS A 115 6.06 10.02 10.52
C HIS A 115 5.43 8.88 11.33
N PRO A 116 5.28 9.02 12.66
CA PRO A 116 4.83 7.94 13.54
C PRO A 116 3.43 7.43 13.19
N VAL A 117 2.52 8.34 12.86
CA VAL A 117 1.15 7.98 12.44
C VAL A 117 1.15 7.14 11.16
N GLN A 118 2.01 7.48 10.20
CA GLN A 118 2.14 6.76 8.93
C GLN A 118 2.67 5.34 9.16
N ALA A 119 3.70 5.18 10.00
CA ALA A 119 4.23 3.87 10.34
C ALA A 119 3.18 2.97 11.02
N VAL A 120 2.45 3.52 12.00
CA VAL A 120 1.35 2.79 12.68
C VAL A 120 0.27 2.42 11.68
N ALA A 121 -0.15 3.34 10.82
CA ALA A 121 -1.13 3.07 9.77
C ALA A 121 -0.65 1.96 8.83
N GLY A 122 0.61 2.00 8.39
CA GLY A 122 1.23 0.97 7.55
C GLY A 122 1.20 -0.42 8.18
N VAL A 123 1.60 -0.52 9.46
CA VAL A 123 1.53 -1.77 10.25
C VAL A 123 0.09 -2.28 10.35
N VAL A 124 -0.86 -1.41 10.68
CA VAL A 124 -2.29 -1.79 10.77
C VAL A 124 -2.78 -2.31 9.43
N VAL A 125 -2.48 -1.62 8.33
CA VAL A 125 -2.87 -2.08 6.98
C VAL A 125 -2.26 -3.44 6.68
N ALA A 126 -0.97 -3.63 6.93
CA ALA A 126 -0.27 -4.88 6.64
C ALA A 126 -0.87 -6.05 7.44
N LEU A 127 -1.11 -5.85 8.74
CA LEU A 127 -1.71 -6.86 9.60
C LEU A 127 -3.16 -7.17 9.23
N VAL A 128 -3.95 -6.18 8.82
CA VAL A 128 -5.32 -6.44 8.36
C VAL A 128 -5.29 -7.26 7.06
N VAL A 129 -4.45 -6.89 6.10
CA VAL A 129 -4.37 -7.57 4.79
C VAL A 129 -3.85 -9.01 4.93
N ALA A 130 -2.78 -9.23 5.71
CA ALA A 130 -2.17 -10.55 5.89
C ALA A 130 -2.88 -11.41 6.95
N GLY A 131 -3.42 -10.78 8.00
CA GLY A 131 -3.95 -11.42 9.19
C GLY A 131 -5.47 -11.53 9.24
N VAL A 132 -6.21 -10.51 8.81
CA VAL A 132 -7.67 -10.44 9.03
C VAL A 132 -8.46 -10.84 7.78
N LEU A 133 -8.09 -10.32 6.61
CA LEU A 133 -8.82 -10.55 5.36
C LEU A 133 -8.81 -12.02 4.83
N PRO A 134 -7.75 -12.82 4.99
CA PRO A 134 -7.75 -14.20 4.49
C PRO A 134 -8.80 -15.05 5.22
N ARG A 135 -9.62 -15.76 4.43
CA ARG A 135 -10.66 -16.67 4.97
C ARG A 135 -10.08 -17.93 5.62
N HIS A 136 -8.90 -18.37 5.20
CA HIS A 136 -8.32 -19.65 5.59
C HIS A 136 -7.14 -19.45 6.54
N GLY A 137 -7.13 -20.16 7.68
CA GLY A 137 -6.07 -20.05 8.69
C GLY A 137 -4.67 -20.37 8.16
N ARG A 138 -4.54 -21.36 7.25
CA ARG A 138 -3.25 -21.68 6.62
C ARG A 138 -2.71 -20.53 5.77
N THR A 139 -3.58 -19.88 4.98
CA THR A 139 -3.20 -18.72 4.16
C THR A 139 -2.77 -17.56 5.05
N ARG A 140 -3.49 -17.32 6.15
CA ARG A 140 -3.17 -16.31 7.16
C ARG A 140 -1.82 -16.55 7.81
N ALA A 141 -1.56 -17.77 8.28
CA ALA A 141 -0.28 -18.12 8.92
C ALA A 141 0.89 -17.90 7.96
N VAL A 142 0.78 -18.38 6.72
CA VAL A 142 1.82 -18.16 5.71
C VAL A 142 2.02 -16.67 5.42
N ALA A 143 0.94 -15.90 5.25
CA ALA A 143 1.02 -14.47 4.98
C ALA A 143 1.71 -13.71 6.12
N LEU A 144 1.40 -14.04 7.37
CA LEU A 144 2.02 -13.42 8.55
C LEU A 144 3.50 -13.79 8.69
N VAL A 145 3.85 -15.07 8.52
CA VAL A 145 5.24 -15.53 8.58
C VAL A 145 6.09 -14.86 7.50
N LEU A 146 5.56 -14.73 6.29
CA LEU A 146 6.29 -14.15 5.17
C LEU A 146 6.20 -12.61 5.09
N LEU A 147 5.44 -11.96 5.97
CA LEU A 147 5.26 -10.51 5.93
C LEU A 147 6.58 -9.76 6.12
N VAL A 148 7.37 -10.18 7.11
CA VAL A 148 8.67 -9.56 7.43
C VAL A 148 9.66 -9.67 6.26
N PRO A 149 9.97 -10.87 5.72
CA PRO A 149 10.89 -10.95 4.58
C PRO A 149 10.33 -10.25 3.34
N ALA A 150 9.02 -10.27 3.11
CA ALA A 150 8.40 -9.53 2.02
C ALA A 150 8.56 -8.01 2.20
N ALA A 151 8.44 -7.47 3.41
CA ALA A 151 8.61 -6.05 3.70
C ALA A 151 10.06 -5.58 3.45
N VAL A 152 11.04 -6.40 3.83
CA VAL A 152 12.46 -6.14 3.51
C VAL A 152 12.66 -6.11 2.00
N LEU A 153 12.19 -7.12 1.28
CA LEU A 153 12.32 -7.17 -0.19
C LEU A 153 11.59 -6.03 -0.88
N ALA A 154 10.41 -5.63 -0.39
CA ALA A 154 9.65 -4.50 -0.94
C ALA A 154 10.42 -3.19 -0.77
N THR A 155 11.03 -2.98 0.40
CA THR A 155 11.86 -1.82 0.68
C THR A 155 13.07 -1.77 -0.26
N LEU A 156 13.83 -2.87 -0.35
CA LEU A 156 14.98 -2.98 -1.24
C LEU A 156 14.61 -2.76 -2.72
N GLY A 157 13.46 -3.27 -3.14
CA GLY A 157 12.95 -3.06 -4.50
C GLY A 157 12.62 -1.59 -4.78
N VAL A 158 12.03 -0.89 -3.81
CA VAL A 158 11.77 0.56 -3.90
C VAL A 158 13.08 1.34 -3.96
N ASP A 159 14.07 0.98 -3.15
CA ASP A 159 15.38 1.64 -3.16
C ASP A 159 16.11 1.46 -4.49
N LEU A 160 16.08 0.24 -5.04
CA LEU A 160 16.64 -0.05 -6.35
C LEU A 160 15.94 0.80 -7.42
N LEU A 161 14.62 0.91 -7.37
CA LEU A 161 13.86 1.71 -8.33
C LEU A 161 14.25 3.20 -8.24
N TYR A 162 14.37 3.74 -7.04
CA TYR A 162 14.81 5.13 -6.85
C TYR A 162 16.25 5.37 -7.30
N GLY A 163 17.15 4.40 -7.10
CA GLY A 163 18.53 4.48 -7.57
C GLY A 163 18.68 4.41 -9.10
N LEU A 164 17.67 3.89 -9.81
CA LEU A 164 17.66 3.78 -11.26
C LEU A 164 17.00 4.98 -11.97
N LEU A 165 16.24 5.80 -11.25
CA LEU A 165 15.60 6.99 -11.81
C LEU A 165 16.60 8.16 -11.82
N PRO A 166 16.79 8.87 -12.95
CA PRO A 166 17.63 10.07 -12.98
C PRO A 166 17.01 11.12 -12.05
N GLY A 167 17.84 11.64 -11.13
CA GLY A 167 17.47 12.70 -10.18
C GLY A 167 17.24 14.06 -10.82
#